data_AF-A0A1H4MVJ1-F1
#
_entry.id   AF-A0A1H4MVJ1-F1
#
_cell.length_a   1.000
_cell.length_b   1.000
_cell.length_c   1.000
_cell.angle_alpha   90.00
_cell.angle_beta   90.00
_cell.angle_gamma   90.00
#
_symmetry.space_group_name_H-M   'P 1'
#
loop_
_entity.id
_entity.type
_entity.pdbx_description
1 polymer ?
#
loop_
_entity_poly.entity_id
_entity_poly.type
_entity_poly.pdbx_seq_one_letter_code
_entity_poly.pdbx_strand_id
1 'polypeptide(L)'
;MTRELREHADHEDTFIHRLLREQAPEAADALEAEHVRLDAAFVALDERARTLTGTPPEDLPEAQHALYLALNEGISAYLAHLHAEETVAMPALWQYAGAEELGAVMAAFRASRTPEQALTDLRRMLPALPPAPRVAIVRDVMAAAPHGQADRTLPAVCATLGPDQRHRLYEDLGVPEVRAAG
;
A
#
# COMPACT_ATOMS: atom_id res chain seq x y z
N MET A 1 -4.08 9.59 11.71
CA MET A 1 -3.52 8.22 11.75
C MET A 1 -3.68 7.49 10.41
N THR A 2 -4.49 8.01 9.49
CA THR A 2 -4.99 7.31 8.30
C THR A 2 -4.33 7.74 6.98
N ARG A 3 -3.39 8.69 7.03
CA ARG A 3 -2.84 9.38 5.84
C ARG A 3 -2.42 8.43 4.73
N GLU A 4 -1.63 7.40 5.06
CA GLU A 4 -1.10 6.46 4.06
C GLU A 4 -2.20 5.63 3.40
N LEU A 5 -3.23 5.27 4.16
CA LEU A 5 -4.37 4.49 3.65
C LEU A 5 -5.24 5.35 2.73
N ARG A 6 -5.34 6.65 3.01
CA ARG A 6 -6.00 7.63 2.15
C ARG A 6 -5.21 7.87 0.86
N GLU A 7 -3.89 8.05 0.97
CA GLU A 7 -3.03 8.19 -0.21
C GLU A 7 -3.12 6.96 -1.12
N HIS A 8 -3.28 5.75 -0.57
CA HIS A 8 -3.54 4.54 -1.35
C HIS A 8 -4.86 4.61 -2.13
N ALA A 9 -5.99 4.90 -1.47
CA ALA A 9 -7.29 5.04 -2.13
C ALA A 9 -7.26 6.14 -3.21
N ASP A 10 -6.63 7.29 -2.92
CA ASP A 10 -6.49 8.40 -3.88
C ASP A 10 -5.72 7.97 -5.15
N HIS A 11 -4.70 7.12 -5.02
CA HIS A 11 -3.98 6.58 -6.17
C HIS A 11 -4.88 5.63 -6.99
N GLU A 12 -5.71 4.82 -6.35
CA GLU A 12 -6.64 3.93 -7.05
C GLU A 12 -7.69 4.72 -7.81
N ASP A 13 -8.27 5.74 -7.19
CA ASP A 13 -9.20 6.67 -7.82
C ASP A 13 -8.58 7.33 -9.06
N THR A 14 -7.32 7.74 -8.93
CA THR A 14 -6.61 8.46 -10.00
C THR A 14 -6.24 7.54 -11.16
N PHE A 15 -5.72 6.34 -10.88
CA PHE A 15 -5.06 5.51 -11.89
C PHE A 15 -5.88 4.27 -12.30
N ILE A 16 -6.60 3.65 -11.37
CA ILE A 16 -7.28 2.35 -11.58
C ILE A 16 -8.77 2.56 -11.89
N HIS A 17 -9.46 3.41 -11.14
CA HIS A 17 -10.92 3.56 -11.19
C HIS A 17 -11.43 3.97 -12.56
N ARG A 18 -10.67 4.80 -13.29
CA ARG A 18 -11.04 5.16 -14.66
C ARG A 18 -11.14 3.92 -15.55
N LEU A 19 -10.09 3.10 -15.59
CA LEU A 19 -10.08 1.90 -16.41
C LEU A 19 -11.14 0.90 -15.93
N LEU A 20 -11.28 0.73 -14.61
CA LEU A 20 -12.28 -0.14 -14.02
C LEU A 20 -13.70 0.30 -14.40
N ARG A 21 -14.00 1.60 -14.39
CA ARG A 21 -15.32 2.13 -14.75
C ARG A 21 -15.59 2.05 -16.25
N GLU A 22 -14.56 2.14 -17.09
CA GLU A 22 -14.67 1.94 -18.54
C GLU A 22 -14.92 0.47 -18.90
N GLN A 23 -14.25 -0.48 -18.24
CA GLN A 23 -14.27 -1.91 -18.60
C GLN A 23 -15.27 -2.74 -17.79
N ALA A 24 -15.54 -2.37 -16.54
CA ALA A 24 -16.37 -3.09 -15.59
C ALA A 24 -17.14 -2.15 -14.62
N PRO A 25 -18.15 -1.41 -15.11
CA PRO A 25 -18.90 -0.43 -14.31
C PRO A 25 -19.46 -0.99 -13.00
N GLU A 26 -19.99 -2.21 -12.99
CA GLU A 26 -20.56 -2.85 -11.80
C GLU A 26 -19.49 -3.10 -10.72
N ALA A 27 -18.27 -3.47 -11.11
CA ALA A 27 -17.15 -3.63 -10.20
C ALA A 27 -16.66 -2.26 -9.67
N ALA A 28 -16.69 -1.23 -10.52
CA ALA A 28 -16.39 0.14 -10.09
C ALA A 28 -17.41 0.67 -9.08
N ASP A 29 -18.70 0.39 -9.26
CA ASP A 29 -19.75 0.80 -8.32
C ASP A 29 -19.62 0.09 -6.97
N ALA A 30 -19.25 -1.21 -6.99
CA ALA A 30 -18.97 -1.96 -5.77
C ALA A 30 -17.78 -1.38 -4.99
N LEU A 31 -16.70 -1.03 -5.69
CA LEU A 31 -15.50 -0.47 -5.05
C LEU A 31 -15.73 0.95 -4.53
N GLU A 32 -16.48 1.77 -5.26
CA GLU A 32 -16.90 3.10 -4.82
C GLU A 32 -17.67 3.04 -3.49
N ALA A 33 -18.61 2.09 -3.36
CA ALA A 33 -19.37 1.92 -2.12
C ALA A 33 -18.46 1.57 -0.93
N GLU A 34 -17.40 0.79 -1.19
CA GLU A 34 -16.39 0.43 -0.19
C GLU A 34 -15.52 1.62 0.21
N HIS A 35 -15.07 2.44 -0.76
CA HIS A 35 -14.34 3.68 -0.50
C HIS A 35 -15.16 4.67 0.35
N VAL A 36 -16.45 4.85 0.06
CA VAL A 36 -17.35 5.72 0.86
C VAL A 36 -17.41 5.24 2.31
N ARG A 37 -17.56 3.93 2.53
CA ARG A 37 -17.59 3.37 3.90
C ARG A 37 -16.24 3.56 4.60
N LEU A 38 -15.15 3.29 3.89
CA LEU A 38 -13.80 3.41 4.42
C LEU A 38 -13.46 4.86 4.81
N ASP A 39 -13.81 5.82 3.97
CA ASP A 39 -13.58 7.24 4.25
C ASP A 39 -14.31 7.69 5.52
N ALA A 40 -15.58 7.31 5.66
CA ALA A 40 -16.37 7.62 6.85
C ALA A 40 -15.73 7.04 8.13
N ALA A 41 -15.24 5.80 8.07
CA ALA A 41 -14.54 5.17 9.19
C ALA A 41 -13.23 5.90 9.54
N PHE A 42 -12.46 6.32 8.53
CA PHE A 42 -11.24 7.10 8.75
C PHE A 42 -11.49 8.49 9.32
N VAL A 43 -12.54 9.19 8.85
CA VAL A 43 -12.96 10.47 9.43
C VAL A 43 -13.27 10.30 10.91
N ALA A 44 -14.10 9.32 11.26
CA ALA A 44 -14.47 9.05 12.65
C ALA A 44 -13.24 8.72 13.51
N LEU A 45 -12.32 7.88 13.02
CA LEU A 45 -11.08 7.53 13.73
C LEU A 45 -10.20 8.76 13.98
N ASP A 46 -9.96 9.59 12.96
CA ASP A 46 -9.12 10.78 13.10
C ASP A 46 -9.76 11.82 14.04
N GLU A 47 -11.08 11.98 14.01
CA GLU A 47 -11.81 12.84 14.95
C GLU A 47 -11.64 12.36 16.39
N ARG A 48 -11.89 11.07 16.69
CA ARG A 48 -11.73 10.51 18.03
C ARG A 48 -10.29 10.63 18.54
N ALA A 49 -9.31 10.38 17.67
CA ALA A 49 -7.90 10.52 18.02
C ALA A 49 -7.52 11.97 18.37
N ARG A 50 -8.05 12.95 17.62
CA ARG A 50 -7.82 14.38 17.91
C ARG A 50 -8.46 14.80 19.22
N THR A 51 -9.73 14.44 19.44
CA THR A 51 -10.49 14.80 20.65
C THR A 51 -9.85 14.25 21.93
N LEU A 52 -9.26 13.05 21.87
CA LEU A 52 -8.63 12.42 23.03
C LEU A 52 -7.57 13.31 23.70
N THR A 53 -6.84 14.11 22.92
CA THR A 53 -5.74 14.96 23.44
C THR A 53 -6.23 16.10 24.36
N GLY A 54 -7.49 16.50 24.24
CA GLY A 54 -8.11 17.55 25.04
C GLY A 54 -9.19 17.05 26.01
N THR A 55 -9.33 15.73 26.18
CA THR A 55 -10.39 15.14 27.00
C THR A 55 -10.08 15.29 28.50
N PRO A 56 -11.02 15.80 29.33
CA PRO A 56 -10.87 15.87 30.78
C PRO A 56 -10.65 14.49 31.43
N PRO A 57 -9.95 14.39 32.58
CA PRO A 57 -9.68 13.11 33.23
C PRO A 57 -10.93 12.27 33.55
N GLU A 58 -12.06 12.91 33.85
CA GLU A 58 -13.34 12.28 34.15
C GLU A 58 -13.97 11.56 32.94
N ASP A 59 -13.75 12.09 31.73
CA ASP A 59 -14.32 11.55 30.48
C ASP A 59 -13.32 10.64 29.74
N LEU A 60 -12.07 10.60 30.19
CA LEU A 60 -10.97 9.92 29.51
C LEU A 60 -11.22 8.41 29.27
N PRO A 61 -11.77 7.62 30.23
CA PRO A 61 -12.05 6.21 29.98
C PRO A 61 -13.05 5.98 28.84
N GLU A 62 -14.08 6.82 28.75
CA GLU A 62 -15.08 6.73 27.68
C GLU A 62 -14.49 7.12 26.33
N ALA A 63 -13.72 8.22 26.28
CA ALA A 63 -13.06 8.65 25.06
C ALA A 63 -12.03 7.63 24.54
N GLN A 64 -11.30 6.96 25.44
CA GLN A 64 -10.39 5.86 25.09
C GLN A 64 -11.15 4.68 24.50
N HIS A 65 -12.27 4.28 25.10
CA HIS A 65 -13.09 3.21 24.58
C HIS A 65 -13.69 3.56 23.20
N ALA A 66 -14.17 4.79 23.03
CA ALA A 66 -14.68 5.27 21.75
C ALA A 66 -13.60 5.28 20.66
N LEU A 67 -12.36 5.68 20.97
CA LEU A 67 -11.24 5.59 20.04
C LEU A 67 -10.93 4.13 19.67
N TYR A 68 -10.95 3.22 20.64
CA TYR A 68 -10.75 1.79 20.39
C TYR A 68 -11.82 1.21 19.44
N LEU A 69 -13.09 1.55 19.65
CA LEU A 69 -14.17 1.12 18.75
C LEU A 69 -14.00 1.71 17.34
N ALA A 70 -13.63 3.00 17.23
CA ALA A 70 -13.37 3.62 15.93
C ALA A 70 -12.18 2.99 15.19
N LEU A 71 -11.15 2.56 15.94
CA LEU A 71 -10.03 1.82 15.36
C LEU A 71 -10.49 0.46 14.80
N ASN A 72 -11.30 -0.28 15.56
CA ASN A 72 -11.83 -1.57 15.10
C ASN A 72 -12.71 -1.42 13.87
N GLU A 73 -13.56 -0.38 13.83
CA GLU A 73 -14.39 -0.07 12.66
C GLU A 73 -13.52 0.24 11.44
N GLY A 74 -12.48 1.07 11.62
CA GLY A 74 -11.52 1.38 10.55
C GLY A 74 -10.80 0.14 10.01
N ILE A 75 -10.38 -0.78 10.89
CA ILE A 75 -9.77 -2.06 10.48
C ILE A 75 -10.77 -2.92 9.71
N SER A 76 -12.01 -3.03 10.21
CA SER A 76 -13.07 -3.82 9.57
C SER A 76 -13.40 -3.29 8.17
N ALA A 77 -13.61 -1.98 8.04
CA ALA A 77 -13.87 -1.33 6.76
C ALA A 77 -12.71 -1.52 5.78
N TYR A 78 -11.47 -1.37 6.25
CA TYR A 78 -10.28 -1.51 5.40
C TYR A 78 -10.11 -2.94 4.87
N LEU A 79 -10.31 -3.96 5.72
CA LEU A 79 -10.21 -5.35 5.27
C LEU A 79 -11.33 -5.73 4.28
N ALA A 80 -12.53 -5.18 4.46
CA ALA A 80 -13.62 -5.41 3.53
C ALA A 80 -13.40 -4.70 2.18
N HIS A 81 -12.81 -3.50 2.21
CA HIS A 81 -12.35 -2.77 1.03
C HIS A 81 -11.31 -3.57 0.22
N LEU A 82 -10.22 -4.03 0.86
CA LEU A 82 -9.22 -4.89 0.22
C LEU A 82 -9.82 -6.19 -0.33
N HIS A 83 -10.79 -6.77 0.39
CA HIS A 83 -11.47 -7.95 -0.11
C HIS A 83 -12.23 -7.68 -1.42
N ALA A 84 -12.90 -6.53 -1.54
CA ALA A 84 -13.58 -6.14 -2.78
C ALA A 84 -12.58 -5.87 -3.92
N GLU A 85 -11.43 -5.23 -3.65
CA GLU A 85 -10.37 -5.08 -4.63
C GLU A 85 -9.92 -6.44 -5.18
N GLU A 86 -9.58 -7.38 -4.30
CA GLU A 86 -8.99 -8.66 -4.69
C GLU A 86 -10.01 -9.63 -5.33
N THR A 87 -11.28 -9.55 -4.95
CA THR A 87 -12.30 -10.52 -5.38
C THR A 87 -13.28 -9.99 -6.42
N VAL A 88 -13.37 -8.67 -6.60
CA VAL A 88 -14.29 -8.03 -7.56
C VAL A 88 -13.51 -7.21 -8.58
N ALA A 89 -12.76 -6.20 -8.14
CA ALA A 89 -12.12 -5.25 -9.06
C ALA A 89 -10.98 -5.87 -9.86
N MET A 90 -10.03 -6.55 -9.20
CA MET A 90 -8.89 -7.18 -9.85
C MET A 90 -9.33 -8.25 -10.86
N PRO A 91 -10.22 -9.22 -10.52
CA PRO A 91 -10.69 -10.19 -11.49
C PRO A 91 -11.38 -9.55 -12.70
N ALA A 92 -12.18 -8.49 -12.49
CA ALA A 92 -12.82 -7.77 -13.58
C ALA A 92 -11.79 -7.09 -14.50
N LEU A 93 -10.77 -6.44 -13.94
CA LEU A 93 -9.67 -5.86 -14.72
C LEU A 93 -8.92 -6.93 -15.54
N TRP A 94 -8.59 -8.07 -14.93
CA TRP A 94 -7.93 -9.16 -15.66
C TRP A 94 -8.79 -9.80 -16.75
N GLN A 95 -10.11 -9.80 -16.56
CA GLN A 95 -11.04 -10.37 -17.52
C GLN A 95 -11.32 -9.44 -18.71
N TYR A 96 -11.44 -8.13 -18.45
CA TYR A 96 -11.98 -7.18 -19.43
C TYR A 96 -10.96 -6.18 -19.97
N ALA A 97 -9.86 -5.90 -19.25
CA ALA A 97 -8.80 -5.02 -19.74
C ALA A 97 -7.67 -5.80 -20.43
N GLY A 98 -7.08 -5.20 -21.46
CA GLY A 98 -5.89 -5.71 -22.13
C GLY A 98 -4.63 -5.53 -21.28
N ALA A 99 -3.64 -6.41 -21.49
CA ALA A 99 -2.35 -6.32 -20.79
C ALA A 99 -1.61 -5.00 -21.04
N GLU A 100 -1.78 -4.38 -22.22
CA GLU A 100 -1.21 -3.08 -22.54
C GLU A 100 -1.88 -1.94 -21.74
N GLU A 101 -3.20 -1.99 -21.58
CA GLU A 101 -3.95 -1.00 -20.79
C GLU A 101 -3.57 -1.07 -19.32
N LEU A 102 -3.50 -2.28 -18.76
CA LEU A 102 -3.04 -2.52 -17.39
C LEU A 102 -1.57 -2.07 -17.22
N GLY A 103 -0.72 -2.38 -18.19
CA GLY A 103 0.68 -1.92 -18.21
C GLY A 103 0.81 -0.40 -18.23
N ALA A 104 -0.03 0.28 -19.02
CA ALA A 104 -0.06 1.74 -19.13
C ALA A 104 -0.51 2.41 -17.84
N VAL A 105 -1.54 1.88 -17.17
CA VAL A 105 -1.98 2.36 -15.85
C VAL A 105 -0.86 2.25 -14.82
N MET A 106 -0.21 1.08 -14.74
CA MET A 106 0.91 0.88 -13.82
C MET A 106 2.11 1.76 -14.15
N ALA A 107 2.37 2.03 -15.43
CA ALA A 107 3.42 2.95 -15.87
C ALA A 107 3.11 4.40 -15.47
N ALA A 108 1.86 4.84 -15.63
CA ALA A 108 1.42 6.17 -15.23
C ALA A 108 1.52 6.36 -13.71
N PHE A 109 1.10 5.37 -12.91
CA PHE A 109 1.27 5.39 -11.46
C PHE A 109 2.75 5.51 -11.08
N ARG A 110 3.63 4.67 -11.64
CA ARG A 110 5.08 4.76 -11.35
C ARG A 110 5.67 6.10 -11.73
N ALA A 111 5.24 6.69 -12.85
CA ALA A 111 5.73 7.98 -13.32
C ALA A 111 5.26 9.18 -12.46
N SER A 112 4.22 9.02 -11.66
CA SER A 112 3.72 10.08 -10.77
C SER A 112 4.53 10.22 -9.47
N ARG A 113 5.36 9.22 -9.14
CA ARG A 113 6.15 9.17 -7.89
C ARG A 113 7.52 9.80 -8.07
N THR A 114 7.97 10.59 -7.09
CA THR A 114 9.40 10.95 -7.00
C THR A 114 10.24 9.74 -6.60
N PRO A 115 11.57 9.75 -6.82
CA PRO A 115 12.44 8.67 -6.37
C PRO A 115 12.33 8.38 -4.87
N GLU A 116 12.16 9.42 -4.04
CA GLU A 116 12.01 9.30 -2.60
C GLU A 116 10.67 8.65 -2.21
N GLN A 117 9.60 9.04 -2.90
CA GLN A 117 8.28 8.45 -2.72
C GLN A 117 8.28 6.97 -3.11
N ALA A 118 8.82 6.63 -4.29
CA ALA A 118 8.91 5.25 -4.75
C ALA A 118 9.74 4.37 -3.79
N LEU A 119 10.88 4.88 -3.30
CA LEU A 119 11.67 4.17 -2.30
C LEU A 119 10.91 3.98 -0.98
N THR A 120 10.13 4.98 -0.58
CA THR A 120 9.29 4.92 0.62
C THR A 120 8.19 3.87 0.47
N ASP A 121 7.52 3.82 -0.67
CA ASP A 121 6.48 2.83 -0.98
C ASP A 121 7.07 1.41 -0.93
N LEU A 122 8.22 1.19 -1.58
CA LEU A 122 8.93 -0.09 -1.54
C LEU A 122 9.30 -0.52 -0.11
N ARG A 123 9.85 0.40 0.68
CA ARG A 123 10.24 0.12 2.07
C ARG A 123 9.07 -0.26 2.96
N ARG A 124 7.87 0.24 2.67
CA ARG A 124 6.63 -0.09 3.39
C ARG A 124 6.07 -1.43 2.95
N MET A 125 6.09 -1.70 1.65
CA MET A 125 5.49 -2.89 1.05
C MET A 125 6.35 -4.15 1.25
N LEU A 126 7.65 -4.09 0.98
CA LEU A 126 8.51 -5.27 0.90
C LEU A 126 8.51 -6.17 2.15
N PRO A 127 8.49 -5.64 3.39
CA PRO A 127 8.42 -6.49 4.58
C PRO A 127 7.16 -7.37 4.64
N ALA A 128 6.04 -6.90 4.09
CA ALA A 128 4.75 -7.59 4.12
C ALA A 128 4.61 -8.66 3.01
N LEU A 129 5.41 -8.58 1.94
CA LEU A 129 5.30 -9.49 0.81
C LEU A 129 5.86 -10.89 1.09
N PRO A 130 5.29 -11.96 0.50
CA PRO A 130 5.93 -13.27 0.48
C PRO A 130 7.29 -13.25 -0.25
N PRO A 131 8.17 -14.25 -0.03
CA PRO A 131 9.52 -14.25 -0.60
C PRO A 131 9.58 -14.10 -2.13
N ALA A 132 8.77 -14.86 -2.87
CA ALA A 132 8.77 -14.87 -4.33
C ALA A 132 8.40 -13.51 -4.98
N PRO A 133 7.26 -12.86 -4.65
CA PRO A 133 6.96 -11.53 -5.17
C PRO A 133 7.95 -10.47 -4.67
N ARG A 134 8.48 -10.60 -3.44
CA ARG A 134 9.50 -9.68 -2.92
C ARG A 134 10.76 -9.68 -3.78
N VAL A 135 11.31 -10.87 -4.12
CA VAL A 135 12.53 -10.94 -4.95
C VAL A 135 12.28 -10.46 -6.38
N ALA A 136 11.10 -10.75 -6.95
CA ALA A 136 10.74 -10.26 -8.28
C ALA A 136 10.75 -8.73 -8.34
N ILE A 137 10.07 -8.07 -7.40
CA ILE A 137 10.02 -6.61 -7.34
C ILE A 137 11.40 -6.00 -7.13
N VAL A 138 12.22 -6.55 -6.22
CA VAL A 138 13.57 -6.03 -5.98
C VAL A 138 14.45 -6.18 -7.22
N ARG A 139 14.32 -7.28 -7.97
CA ARG A 139 15.04 -7.48 -9.23
C ARG A 139 14.65 -6.44 -10.27
N ASP A 140 13.36 -6.13 -10.41
CA ASP A 140 12.88 -5.11 -11.34
C ASP A 140 13.38 -3.72 -10.96
N VAL A 141 13.38 -3.39 -9.66
CA VAL A 141 13.93 -2.12 -9.15
C VAL A 141 15.43 -2.00 -9.43
N MET A 142 16.19 -3.08 -9.25
CA MET A 142 17.61 -3.10 -9.58
C MET A 142 17.86 -2.95 -11.08
N ALA A 143 17.05 -3.59 -11.92
CA ALA A 143 17.16 -3.50 -13.37
C ALA A 143 16.80 -2.10 -13.91
N ALA A 144 15.87 -1.40 -13.24
CA ALA A 144 15.48 -0.03 -13.57
C ALA A 144 16.44 1.05 -13.01
N ALA A 145 17.36 0.68 -12.11
CA ALA A 145 18.30 1.63 -11.52
C ALA A 145 19.25 2.21 -12.58
N PRO A 146 19.61 3.51 -12.51
CA PRO A 146 20.58 4.08 -13.42
C PRO A 146 21.92 3.33 -13.37
N HIS A 147 22.60 3.22 -14.52
CA HIS A 147 23.87 2.51 -14.62
C HIS A 147 24.86 2.93 -13.52
N GLY A 148 25.41 1.95 -12.79
CA GLY A 148 26.37 2.16 -11.70
C GLY A 148 25.75 2.50 -10.34
N GLN A 149 24.42 2.47 -10.19
CA GLN A 149 23.75 2.71 -8.90
C GLN A 149 23.17 1.45 -8.24
N ALA A 150 23.17 0.30 -8.93
CA ALA A 150 22.60 -0.95 -8.42
C ALA A 150 23.15 -1.35 -7.03
N ASP A 151 24.45 -1.17 -6.81
CA ASP A 151 25.13 -1.47 -5.53
C ASP A 151 24.62 -0.60 -4.36
N ARG A 152 24.04 0.57 -4.64
CA ARG A 152 23.42 1.46 -3.65
C ARG A 152 21.92 1.24 -3.52
N THR A 153 21.27 0.80 -4.60
CA THR A 153 19.81 0.55 -4.63
C THR A 153 19.41 -0.60 -3.72
N LEU A 154 20.11 -1.73 -3.79
CA LEU A 154 19.73 -2.91 -3.00
C LEU A 154 19.78 -2.66 -1.47
N PRO A 155 20.86 -2.11 -0.89
CA PRO A 155 20.88 -1.75 0.53
C PRO A 155 19.80 -0.71 0.90
N ALA A 156 19.57 0.28 0.04
CA ALA A 156 18.57 1.31 0.31
C ALA A 156 17.15 0.73 0.41
N VAL A 157 16.79 -0.16 -0.51
CA VAL A 157 15.47 -0.80 -0.58
C VAL A 157 15.28 -1.81 0.57
N CYS A 158 16.34 -2.50 0.99
CA CYS A 158 16.29 -3.51 2.05
C CYS A 158 16.35 -2.95 3.49
N ALA A 159 16.46 -1.63 3.66
CA ALA A 159 16.71 -1.01 4.97
C ALA A 159 15.63 -1.30 6.04
N THR A 160 14.41 -1.65 5.63
CA THR A 160 13.28 -1.96 6.53
C THR A 160 13.04 -3.47 6.70
N LEU A 161 13.80 -4.33 6.03
CA LEU A 161 13.65 -5.78 6.15
C LEU A 161 14.27 -6.28 7.46
N GLY A 162 13.57 -7.19 8.13
CA GLY A 162 14.13 -7.94 9.25
C GLY A 162 15.34 -8.78 8.82
N PRO A 163 16.23 -9.19 9.75
CA PRO A 163 17.44 -9.94 9.42
C PRO A 163 17.19 -11.17 8.55
N ASP A 164 16.20 -11.99 8.89
CA ASP A 164 15.88 -13.22 8.16
C ASP A 164 15.30 -12.93 6.77
N GLN A 165 14.45 -11.90 6.67
CA GLN A 165 13.85 -11.48 5.40
C GLN A 165 14.92 -10.98 4.43
N ARG A 166 15.88 -10.19 4.95
CA ARG A 166 17.00 -9.68 4.17
C ARG A 166 17.92 -10.82 3.75
N HIS A 167 18.32 -11.68 4.68
CA HIS A 167 19.17 -12.83 4.36
C HIS A 167 18.56 -13.68 3.23
N ARG A 168 17.28 -14.03 3.36
CA ARG A 168 16.55 -14.79 2.33
C ARG A 168 16.50 -14.07 0.97
N LEU A 169 16.27 -12.76 0.97
CA LEU A 169 16.23 -11.97 -0.26
C LEU A 169 17.58 -11.99 -0.99
N TYR A 170 18.69 -11.86 -0.26
CA TYR A 170 20.03 -11.92 -0.85
C TYR A 170 20.35 -13.31 -1.42
N GLU A 171 19.96 -14.39 -0.72
CA GLU A 171 20.05 -15.75 -1.26
C GLU A 171 19.25 -15.91 -2.57
N ASP A 172 17.99 -15.48 -2.58
CA ASP A 172 17.10 -15.59 -3.75
C ASP A 172 17.57 -14.72 -4.94
N LEU A 173 18.32 -13.65 -4.67
CA LEU A 173 18.96 -12.81 -5.69
C LEU A 173 20.30 -13.39 -6.20
N GLY A 174 20.90 -14.33 -5.47
CA GLY A 174 22.22 -14.89 -5.80
C GLY A 174 23.36 -13.88 -5.64
N VAL A 175 23.22 -12.88 -4.77
CA VAL A 175 24.23 -11.83 -4.53
C VAL A 175 24.73 -11.87 -3.08
N PRO A 176 26.02 -11.59 -2.81
CA PRO A 176 26.55 -11.64 -1.46
C PRO A 176 25.92 -10.56 -0.56
N GLU A 177 25.54 -10.93 0.67
CA GLU A 177 25.00 -9.99 1.63
C GLU A 177 26.08 -9.03 2.14
N VAL A 178 25.90 -7.73 1.85
CA VAL A 178 26.76 -6.68 2.39
C VAL A 178 26.36 -6.45 3.84
N ARG A 179 27.16 -6.94 4.78
CA ARG A 179 26.97 -6.61 6.19
C ARG A 179 27.26 -5.12 6.38
N ALA A 180 26.31 -4.38 6.96
CA ALA A 180 26.59 -3.02 7.39
C ALA A 180 27.79 -3.05 8.36
N ALA A 181 28.80 -2.22 8.09
CA ALA A 181 29.83 -1.93 9.09
C ALA A 181 29.11 -1.32 10.30
N GLY A 182 29.36 -1.90 11.48
CA GLY A 182 28.73 -1.50 12.74
C GLY A 182 29.12 -0.11 13.20
#